data_AF-A0A4Q1ATP7-F1
#
_entry.id   AF-A0A4Q1ATP7-F1
#
_cell.length_a   1.000
_cell.length_b   1.000
_cell.length_c   1.000
_cell.angle_alpha   90.00
_cell.angle_beta   90.00
_cell.angle_gamma   90.00
#
_symmetry.space_group_name_H-M   'P 1'
#
loop_
_entity.id
_entity.type
_entity.pdbx_description
1 polymer ?
#
loop_
_entity_poly.entity_id
_entity_poly.type
_entity_poly.pdbx_seq_one_letter_code
_entity_poly.pdbx_strand_id
1 'polypeptide(L)'
;MFICGYHFPADMGNDVSFDKVIEKIEDGLDAAGKTVTLTSETREGQLLETIEVAEGSFAHKALVDYFNNTEVQEKNGFKMVYYTNKYQISEISKSVDGEATKDLCKKLDDMNLYRVKVA
;
A
#
# COMPACT_ATOMS: atom_id res chain seq x y z
N MET A 1 -12.06 -12.46 5.19
CA MET A 1 -12.07 -11.19 4.41
C MET A 1 -10.63 -10.83 4.06
N PHE A 2 -10.36 -10.20 2.91
CA PHE A 2 -9.00 -9.78 2.54
C PHE A 2 -8.82 -8.27 2.69
N ILE A 3 -7.85 -7.82 3.51
CA ILE A 3 -7.50 -6.40 3.67
C ILE A 3 -5.99 -6.23 3.55
N CYS A 4 -5.54 -5.35 2.65
CA CYS A 4 -4.12 -5.12 2.34
C CYS A 4 -3.36 -6.41 2.01
N GLY A 5 -4.02 -7.40 1.40
CA GLY A 5 -3.45 -8.71 1.09
C GLY A 5 -3.54 -9.76 2.22
N TYR A 6 -3.97 -9.38 3.42
CA TYR A 6 -4.11 -10.30 4.55
C TYR A 6 -5.46 -10.98 4.62
N HIS A 7 -5.46 -12.28 4.91
CA HIS A 7 -6.68 -13.03 5.18
C HIS A 7 -7.08 -12.91 6.66
N PHE A 8 -8.22 -12.28 6.91
CA PHE A 8 -8.86 -12.24 8.22
C PHE A 8 -9.93 -13.35 8.35
N PRO A 9 -10.04 -13.98 9.53
CA PRO A 9 -11.05 -14.99 9.83
C PRO A 9 -12.48 -14.59 9.47
N ALA A 10 -13.30 -15.55 9.07
CA ALA A 10 -14.67 -15.28 8.60
C ALA A 10 -15.63 -14.87 9.72
N ASP A 11 -15.37 -15.31 10.96
CA ASP A 11 -16.12 -14.95 12.16
C ASP A 11 -15.96 -13.48 12.56
N MET A 12 -14.90 -12.81 12.10
CA MET A 12 -14.76 -11.35 12.22
C MET A 12 -15.64 -10.58 11.22
N GLY A 13 -16.26 -11.25 10.24
CA GLY A 13 -17.21 -10.64 9.30
C GLY A 13 -16.66 -9.38 8.61
N ASN A 14 -17.46 -8.32 8.58
CA ASN A 14 -17.07 -6.98 8.10
C ASN A 14 -16.53 -6.07 9.23
N ASP A 15 -16.40 -6.59 10.46
CA ASP A 15 -16.08 -5.83 11.67
C ASP A 15 -14.58 -5.82 11.99
N VAL A 16 -13.73 -6.07 11.00
CA VAL A 16 -12.28 -5.94 11.16
C VAL A 16 -11.94 -4.46 11.25
N SER A 17 -11.55 -4.02 12.45
CA SER A 17 -11.10 -2.64 12.68
C SER A 17 -9.77 -2.36 12.00
N PHE A 18 -9.51 -1.09 11.70
CA PHE A 18 -8.22 -0.65 11.16
C PHE A 18 -7.06 -0.98 12.11
N ASP A 19 -7.27 -0.89 13.41
CA ASP A 19 -6.25 -1.24 14.42
C ASP A 19 -5.70 -2.66 14.22
N LYS A 20 -6.56 -3.65 13.94
CA LYS A 20 -6.12 -5.03 13.69
C LYS A 20 -5.30 -5.17 12.40
N VAL A 21 -5.58 -4.34 11.41
CA VAL A 21 -4.82 -4.31 10.14
C VAL A 21 -3.46 -3.68 10.38
N ILE A 22 -3.40 -2.60 11.16
CA ILE A 22 -2.16 -1.92 11.55
C ILE A 22 -1.28 -2.89 12.35
N GLU A 23 -1.82 -3.53 13.37
CA GLU A 23 -1.10 -4.55 14.16
C GLU A 23 -0.53 -5.65 13.26
N LYS A 24 -1.29 -6.09 12.25
CA LYS A 24 -0.85 -7.15 11.34
C LYS A 24 0.30 -6.72 10.43
N ILE A 25 0.27 -5.47 9.96
CA ILE A 25 1.33 -4.89 9.12
C ILE A 25 2.59 -4.59 9.94
N GLU A 26 2.44 -4.18 11.20
CA GLU A 26 3.58 -3.87 12.06
C GLU A 26 4.26 -5.10 12.66
N ASP A 27 3.58 -6.24 12.71
CA ASP A 27 4.10 -7.51 13.22
C ASP A 27 5.33 -8.00 12.41
N GLY A 28 6.52 -7.76 12.95
CA GLY A 28 7.79 -8.18 12.35
C GLY A 28 8.27 -7.34 11.16
N LEU A 29 7.64 -6.19 10.90
CA LEU A 29 8.01 -5.33 9.78
C LEU A 29 9.25 -4.50 10.07
N ASP A 30 10.29 -4.69 9.25
CA ASP A 30 11.43 -3.78 9.18
C ASP A 30 11.22 -2.77 8.04
N ALA A 31 10.70 -1.59 8.38
CA ALA A 31 10.44 -0.51 7.41
C ALA A 31 11.35 0.72 7.57
N ALA A 32 12.03 0.88 8.72
CA ALA A 32 12.81 2.07 9.01
C ALA A 32 13.99 2.24 8.03
N GLY A 33 14.22 3.46 7.57
CA GLY A 33 15.29 3.80 6.62
C GLY A 33 15.05 3.34 5.18
N LYS A 34 13.93 2.66 4.88
CA LYS A 34 13.57 2.25 3.52
C LYS A 34 12.88 3.38 2.78
N THR A 35 13.27 3.58 1.53
CA THR A 35 12.58 4.52 0.64
C THR A 35 11.50 3.78 -0.14
N VAL A 36 10.28 4.31 -0.11
CA VAL A 36 9.15 3.77 -0.90
C VAL A 36 8.80 4.73 -2.01
N THR A 37 8.79 4.22 -3.23
CA THR A 37 8.43 4.97 -4.43
C THR A 37 7.31 4.26 -5.19
N LEU A 38 6.29 5.00 -5.57
CA LEU A 38 5.21 4.55 -6.42
C LEU A 38 5.34 5.18 -7.81
N THR A 39 5.32 4.36 -8.85
CA THR A 39 5.25 4.83 -10.23
C THR A 39 3.88 4.50 -10.81
N SER A 40 3.15 5.51 -11.25
CA SER A 40 1.84 5.33 -11.86
C SER A 40 1.95 5.17 -13.38
N GLU A 41 1.09 4.33 -13.94
CA GLU A 41 0.99 4.07 -15.37
C GLU A 41 -0.47 3.94 -15.83
N THR A 42 -0.74 4.32 -17.08
CA THR A 42 -2.03 4.07 -17.71
C THR A 42 -2.20 2.57 -18.00
N ARG A 43 -3.42 2.15 -18.37
CA ARG A 43 -3.68 0.76 -18.77
C ARG A 43 -2.89 0.35 -20.02
N GLU A 44 -2.54 1.32 -20.86
CA GLU A 44 -1.74 1.18 -22.08
C GLU A 44 -0.23 1.15 -21.78
N GLY A 45 0.17 1.26 -20.50
CA GLY A 45 1.56 1.19 -20.06
C GLY A 45 2.33 2.51 -20.19
N GLN A 46 1.64 3.63 -20.37
CA GLN A 46 2.29 4.95 -20.37
C GLN A 46 2.59 5.38 -18.93
N LEU A 47 3.86 5.62 -18.62
CA LEU A 47 4.27 6.18 -17.33
C LEU A 47 3.74 7.61 -17.17
N LEU A 48 3.16 7.91 -16.00
CA LEU A 48 2.56 9.20 -15.70
C LEU A 48 3.39 10.00 -14.70
N GLU A 49 3.55 9.48 -13.47
CA GLU A 49 4.30 10.16 -12.42
C GLU A 49 4.99 9.18 -11.47
N THR A 50 5.93 9.70 -10.70
CA THR A 50 6.64 8.98 -9.64
C THR A 50 6.43 9.74 -8.35
N ILE A 51 5.99 9.04 -7.31
CA ILE A 51 5.55 9.59 -6.03
C ILE A 51 6.40 8.94 -4.94
N GLU A 52 7.05 9.76 -4.13
CA GLU A 52 7.69 9.29 -2.89
C GLU A 52 6.65 9.23 -1.77
N VAL A 53 6.67 8.14 -1.02
CA VAL A 53 5.76 7.94 0.12
C VAL A 53 6.49 8.32 1.39
N ALA A 54 5.89 9.19 2.20
CA ALA A 54 6.48 9.70 3.43
C ALA A 54 6.85 8.55 4.39
N GLU A 55 8.12 8.47 4.76
CA GLU A 55 8.64 7.45 5.68
C GLU A 55 7.88 7.46 7.02
N GLY A 56 7.58 6.27 7.54
CA GLY A 56 6.94 6.10 8.84
C GLY A 56 5.42 6.24 8.84
N SER A 57 4.83 6.73 7.75
CA SER A 57 3.38 6.69 7.53
C SER A 57 2.86 5.24 7.47
N PHE A 58 1.58 5.04 7.75
CA PHE A 58 0.92 3.75 7.52
C PHE A 58 1.05 3.33 6.05
N ALA A 59 0.83 4.27 5.11
CA ALA A 59 1.00 3.99 3.68
C ALA A 59 2.39 3.43 3.36
N HIS A 60 3.44 4.02 3.94
CA HIS A 60 4.83 3.57 3.78
C HIS A 60 5.02 2.15 4.32
N LYS A 61 4.63 1.90 5.57
CA LYS A 61 4.74 0.58 6.20
C LYS A 61 3.98 -0.49 5.43
N ALA A 62 2.73 -0.20 5.05
CA ALA A 62 1.88 -1.11 4.29
C ALA A 62 2.45 -1.45 2.91
N LEU A 63 3.13 -0.50 2.26
CA LEU A 63 3.76 -0.71 0.96
C LEU A 63 5.07 -1.49 1.07
N VAL A 64 5.87 -1.27 2.13
CA VAL A 64 7.05 -2.10 2.43
C VAL A 64 6.61 -3.54 2.68
N ASP A 65 5.61 -3.72 3.54
CA ASP A 65 5.04 -5.02 3.85
C ASP A 65 4.50 -5.73 2.60
N TYR A 66 3.67 -5.02 1.82
CA TYR A 66 3.15 -5.52 0.55
C TYR A 66 4.28 -5.96 -0.37
N PHE A 67 5.32 -5.14 -0.53
CA PHE A 67 6.46 -5.46 -1.39
C PHE A 67 7.16 -6.75 -0.94
N ASN A 68 7.32 -6.98 0.36
CA ASN A 68 8.00 -8.16 0.88
C ASN A 68 7.15 -9.43 0.78
N ASN A 69 5.84 -9.31 1.04
CA ASN A 69 4.97 -10.46 1.26
C ASN A 69 4.07 -10.80 0.07
N THR A 70 3.97 -9.94 -0.94
CA THR A 70 3.16 -10.25 -2.12
C THR A 70 3.80 -11.29 -3.03
N GLU A 71 2.96 -12.16 -3.61
CA GLU A 71 3.35 -13.13 -4.64
C GLU A 71 3.58 -12.49 -6.02
N VAL A 72 3.27 -11.20 -6.18
CA VAL A 72 3.54 -10.46 -7.42
C VAL A 72 5.05 -10.49 -7.69
N GLN A 73 5.38 -11.05 -8.86
CA GLN A 73 6.76 -11.16 -9.30
C GLN A 73 7.37 -9.77 -9.48
N GLU A 74 8.58 -9.61 -8.93
CA GLU A 74 9.34 -8.40 -9.13
C GLU A 74 9.89 -8.34 -10.55
N LYS A 75 9.78 -7.16 -11.17
CA LYS A 75 10.38 -6.86 -12.46
C LYS A 75 11.15 -5.55 -12.36
N ASN A 76 12.47 -5.63 -12.53
CA ASN A 76 13.39 -4.48 -12.49
C ASN A 76 13.36 -3.67 -11.18
N GLY A 77 13.20 -4.29 -10.01
CA GLY A 77 13.08 -3.57 -8.74
C GLY A 77 11.65 -3.11 -8.39
N PHE A 78 10.65 -3.49 -9.19
CA PHE A 78 9.27 -3.05 -9.02
C PHE A 78 8.30 -4.22 -8.93
N LYS A 79 7.30 -4.08 -8.06
CA LYS A 79 6.13 -4.98 -8.00
C LYS A 79 4.87 -4.20 -8.34
N MET A 80 3.99 -4.83 -9.12
CA MET A 80 2.67 -4.26 -9.42
C MET A 80 1.82 -4.26 -8.16
N VAL A 81 1.13 -3.16 -7.84
CA VAL A 81 0.20 -3.12 -6.71
C VAL A 81 -1.18 -3.57 -7.16
N TYR A 82 -1.73 -4.58 -6.49
CA TYR A 82 -3.11 -4.99 -6.73
C TYR A 82 -4.08 -3.85 -6.45
N TYR A 83 -5.03 -3.67 -7.37
CA TYR A 83 -5.97 -2.54 -7.34
C TYR A 83 -6.78 -2.48 -6.04
N THR A 84 -7.20 -3.63 -5.50
CA THR A 84 -7.88 -3.70 -4.19
C THR A 84 -7.00 -3.26 -3.04
N ASN A 85 -5.72 -3.67 -3.03
CA ASN A 85 -4.77 -3.30 -1.98
C ASN A 85 -4.47 -1.80 -2.04
N LYS A 86 -4.36 -1.22 -3.24
CA LYS A 86 -4.20 0.23 -3.46
C LYS A 86 -5.28 1.03 -2.70
N TYR A 87 -6.56 0.68 -2.91
CA TYR A 87 -7.65 1.37 -2.23
C TYR A 87 -7.67 1.13 -0.72
N GLN A 88 -7.45 -0.11 -0.29
CA GLN A 88 -7.46 -0.43 1.13
C GLN A 88 -6.36 0.32 1.89
N ILE A 89 -5.17 0.43 1.29
CA ILE A 89 -4.08 1.24 1.84
C ILE A 89 -4.48 2.73 1.87
N SER A 90 -5.04 3.27 0.78
CA SER A 90 -5.55 4.66 0.72
C SER A 90 -6.56 4.95 1.83
N GLU A 91 -7.59 4.12 1.98
CA GLU A 91 -8.67 4.32 2.97
C GLU A 91 -8.16 4.30 4.41
N ILE A 92 -7.29 3.34 4.75
CA ILE A 92 -6.72 3.28 6.11
C ILE A 92 -5.77 4.46 6.34
N SER A 93 -4.95 4.81 5.34
CA SER A 93 -4.02 5.95 5.43
C SER A 93 -4.77 7.27 5.68
N LYS A 94 -5.92 7.50 5.04
CA LYS A 94 -6.77 8.68 5.30
C LYS A 94 -7.18 8.78 6.76
N SER A 95 -7.45 7.64 7.41
CA SER A 95 -7.86 7.58 8.82
C SER A 95 -6.67 7.69 9.78
N VAL A 96 -5.51 7.14 9.43
CA VAL A 96 -4.37 7.00 10.34
C VAL A 96 -3.36 8.13 10.18
N ASP A 97 -2.97 8.43 8.94
CA ASP A 97 -1.93 9.40 8.63
C ASP A 97 -2.48 10.82 8.41
N GLY A 98 -3.78 10.94 8.14
CA GLY A 98 -4.49 12.21 8.01
C GLY A 98 -3.90 13.11 6.91
N GLU A 99 -3.46 14.33 7.27
CA GLU A 99 -2.92 15.28 6.29
C GLU A 99 -1.60 14.83 5.66
N ALA A 100 -0.79 14.02 6.36
CA ALA A 100 0.55 13.64 5.90
C ALA A 100 0.52 12.84 4.59
N THR A 101 -0.55 12.08 4.35
CA THR A 101 -0.73 11.26 3.13
C THR A 101 -1.92 11.70 2.28
N LYS A 102 -2.55 12.84 2.59
CA LYS A 102 -3.77 13.31 1.91
C LYS A 102 -3.63 13.38 0.39
N ASP A 103 -2.52 13.93 -0.09
CA ASP A 103 -2.29 14.07 -1.53
C ASP A 103 -1.93 12.73 -2.19
N LEU A 104 -1.19 11.86 -1.49
CA LEU A 104 -0.98 10.48 -1.94
C LEU A 104 -2.31 9.75 -2.07
N CYS A 105 -3.18 9.80 -1.06
CA CYS A 105 -4.46 9.10 -1.05
C CYS A 105 -5.37 9.56 -2.21
N LYS A 106 -5.41 10.86 -2.51
CA LYS A 106 -6.14 11.37 -3.69
C LYS A 106 -5.65 10.76 -5.00
N LYS A 107 -4.33 10.51 -5.12
CA LYS A 107 -3.75 9.86 -6.30
C LYS A 107 -4.11 8.39 -6.34
N LEU A 108 -4.01 7.69 -5.21
CA LEU A 108 -4.35 6.27 -5.12
C LEU A 108 -5.83 5.99 -5.41
N ASP A 109 -6.72 6.98 -5.26
CA ASP A 109 -8.15 6.82 -5.57
C ASP A 109 -8.46 6.75 -7.08
N ASP A 110 -7.50 7.08 -7.94
CA ASP A 110 -7.68 7.09 -9.40
C ASP A 110 -7.86 5.69 -10.03
N MET A 111 -8.01 5.65 -11.37
CA MET A 111 -8.10 4.41 -12.15
C MET A 111 -6.74 3.93 -12.70
N ASN A 112 -5.64 4.59 -12.35
CA ASN A 112 -4.31 4.26 -12.84
C ASN A 112 -3.75 3.04 -12.11
N LEU A 113 -2.81 2.40 -12.80
CA LEU A 113 -2.02 1.29 -12.27
C LEU A 113 -0.81 1.84 -11.54
N TYR A 114 -0.37 1.16 -10.50
CA TYR A 114 0.78 1.60 -9.69
C TYR A 114 1.75 0.45 -9.50
N ARG A 115 3.03 0.77 -9.63
CA ARG A 115 4.14 -0.10 -9.28
C ARG A 115 4.85 0.46 -8.06
N VAL A 116 5.12 -0.40 -7.09
CA VAL A 116 5.88 -0.05 -5.90
C VAL A 116 7.32 -0.52 -6.05
N LYS A 117 8.24 0.33 -5.59
CA LYS A 117 9.64 0.00 -5.35
C LYS A 117 9.98 0.33 -3.90
N VAL A 118 10.75 -0.55 -3.29
CA VAL A 118 11.31 -0.38 -1.95
C VAL A 118 12.82 -0.52 -2.06
N ALA A 119 13.56 0.47 -1.56
CA ALA A 119 15.01 0.54 -1.60
C ALA A 119 15.61 0.84 -0.23
#